data_AF-A0A977KSB0-F1
#
_entry.id   AF-A0A977KSB0-F1
#
_cell.length_a   1.000
_cell.length_b   1.000
_cell.length_c   1.000
_cell.angle_alpha   90.00
_cell.angle_beta   90.00
_cell.angle_gamma   90.00
#
_symmetry.space_group_name_H-M   'P 1'
#
loop_
_entity.id
_entity.type
_entity.pdbx_description
1 polymer ?
#
loop_
_entity_poly.entity_id
_entity_poly.type
_entity_poly.pdbx_seq_one_letter_code
_entity_poly.pdbx_strand_id
1 'polypeptide(L)' 'MLTIKPRFETFEEYLVYEDNSEKLYELFNGELIEVPPESGFNVQIANRLGYIPDKVVHRIWGKMEKN' A
#
# COMPACT_ATOMS: atom_id res chain seq x y z
N MET A 1 0.12 18.74 23.52
CA MET A 1 -0.96 19.08 22.56
C MET A 1 -1.64 17.78 22.18
N LEU A 2 -2.97 17.68 22.31
CA LEU A 2 -3.70 16.51 21.84
C LEU A 2 -3.78 16.59 20.32
N THR A 3 -3.09 15.70 19.62
CA THR A 3 -3.20 15.61 18.15
C THR A 3 -4.41 14.75 17.85
N ILE A 4 -5.48 15.36 17.34
CA ILE A 4 -6.69 14.65 16.95
C ILE A 4 -6.40 14.06 15.58
N LYS A 5 -6.44 12.73 15.45
CA LYS A 5 -6.31 12.09 14.13
C LYS A 5 -7.58 12.39 13.31
N PRO A 6 -7.45 12.78 12.03
CA PRO A 6 -8.61 12.94 11.16
C PRO A 6 -9.34 11.60 11.00
N ARG A 7 -10.68 11.68 10.92
CA ARG A 7 -11.54 10.54 10.61
C ARG A 7 -12.35 10.89 9.37
N PHE A 8 -12.31 9.99 8.39
CA PHE A 8 -12.92 10.16 7.08
C PHE A 8 -14.22 9.35 7.03
N GLU A 9 -15.30 9.98 6.56
CA GLU A 9 -16.58 9.32 6.35
C GLU A 9 -16.68 8.77 4.92
N THR A 10 -15.91 9.34 3.99
CA THR A 10 -15.89 8.93 2.58
C THR A 10 -14.47 8.75 2.05
N PHE A 11 -14.34 8.00 0.95
CA PHE A 11 -13.04 7.80 0.30
C PHE A 11 -12.57 9.06 -0.43
N GLU A 12 -13.51 9.86 -0.93
CA GLU A 12 -13.26 11.12 -1.62
C GLU A 12 -12.58 12.15 -0.69
N GLU A 13 -13.00 12.23 0.57
CA GLU A 13 -12.36 13.08 1.58
C GLU A 13 -10.89 12.68 1.81
N TYR A 14 -10.58 11.38 1.78
CA TYR A 14 -9.22 10.87 1.88
C TYR A 14 -8.39 11.23 0.64
N LEU A 15 -8.94 11.15 -0.56
CA LEU A 15 -8.21 11.44 -1.80
C LEU A 15 -7.75 12.90 -1.92
N VAL A 16 -8.46 13.83 -1.28
CA VAL A 16 -8.12 15.27 -1.30
C VAL A 16 -7.40 15.73 -0.03
N TYR A 17 -7.12 14.81 0.91
CA TYR A 17 -6.42 15.13 2.15
C TYR A 17 -4.93 15.39 1.91
N GLU A 18 -4.42 16.46 2.51
CA GLU A 18 -3.00 16.81 2.51
C GLU A 18 -2.64 17.41 3.87
N ASP A 19 -1.60 16.91 4.53
CA ASP A 19 -1.12 17.42 5.83
C ASP A 19 0.26 18.05 5.78
N ASN A 20 0.76 18.33 4.57
CA ASN A 20 2.09 18.87 4.28
C ASN A 20 3.24 18.02 4.88
N SER A 21 3.00 16.74 5.14
CA SER A 21 4.03 15.79 5.56
C SER A 21 4.53 14.94 4.39
N GLU A 22 5.73 14.39 4.51
CA GLU A 22 6.26 13.37 3.58
C GLU A 22 5.81 11.96 3.98
N LYS A 23 4.88 11.83 4.94
CA LYS A 23 4.42 10.53 5.43
C LYS A 23 3.44 9.92 4.45
N LEU A 24 3.48 8.59 4.36
CA LEU A 24 2.53 7.81 3.60
C LEU A 24 1.50 7.21 4.56
N TYR A 25 0.24 7.19 4.15
CA TYR A 25 -0.86 6.66 4.94
C TYR A 25 -1.70 5.69 4.12
N GLU A 26 -2.25 4.69 4.79
CA GLU A 26 -3.33 3.84 4.28
C GLU A 26 -4.64 4.22 4.99
N LEU A 27 -5.73 4.30 4.22
CA LEU A 27 -7.07 4.48 4.78
C LEU A 27 -7.63 3.13 5.23
N PHE A 28 -7.88 2.98 6.53
CA PHE A 28 -8.48 1.78 7.10
C PHE A 28 -9.64 2.16 8.04
N ASN A 29 -10.87 1.76 7.69
CA ASN A 29 -12.09 2.06 8.46
C ASN A 29 -12.26 3.55 8.84
N GLY A 30 -11.93 4.45 7.90
CA GLY A 30 -12.02 5.89 8.11
C GLY A 30 -10.84 6.49 8.88
N GLU A 31 -9.80 5.71 9.20
CA GLU A 31 -8.61 6.20 9.92
C GLU A 31 -7.36 6.12 9.04
N LEU A 32 -6.43 7.07 9.24
CA LEU A 32 -5.10 7.02 8.62
C LEU A 32 -4.16 6.16 9.46
N ILE A 33 -3.64 5.11 8.82
CA ILE A 33 -2.57 4.27 9.35
C ILE A 33 -1.27 4.67 8.66
N GLU A 34 -0.29 5.17 9.41
CA GLU A 34 1.01 5.55 8.86
C GLU A 34 1.76 4.32 8.36
N VAL A 35 2.19 4.35 7.10
CA VAL A 35 2.99 3.29 6.49
C VAL A 35 4.43 3.48 6.96
N PRO A 36 5.05 2.45 7.57
CA PRO A 36 6.45 2.55 7.96
C PRO A 36 7.34 2.68 6.70
N PRO A 37 8.54 3.26 6.84
CA PRO A 37 9.50 3.27 5.74
C PRO A 37 9.75 1.86 5.20
N GLU A 38 9.75 1.72 3.88
CA GLU A 38 9.97 0.42 3.26
C GLU A 38 11.37 -0.12 3.56
N SER A 39 11.46 -1.41 3.88
CA SER A 39 12.74 -2.05 4.14
C SER A 39 13.49 -2.33 2.83
N GLY A 40 14.81 -2.22 2.85
CA GLY A 40 15.63 -2.53 1.66
C GLY A 40 15.45 -3.96 1.14
N PHE A 41 15.06 -4.91 2.00
CA PHE A 41 14.76 -6.28 1.58
C PHE A 41 13.43 -6.37 0.81
N ASN A 42 12.39 -5.71 1.30
CA ASN A 42 11.10 -5.65 0.60
C ASN A 42 11.22 -4.90 -0.74
N VAL A 43 12.02 -3.83 -0.83
CA VAL A 43 12.33 -3.17 -2.11
C VAL A 43 12.94 -4.17 -3.11
N GLN A 44 13.87 -5.02 -2.66
CA GLN A 44 14.46 -6.06 -3.52
C GLN A 44 13.43 -7.08 -4.00
N ILE A 45 12.54 -7.53 -3.11
CA ILE A 45 11.45 -8.43 -3.47
C ILE A 45 10.50 -7.77 -4.48
N ALA A 46 10.04 -6.55 -4.21
CA ALA A 46 9.11 -5.80 -5.05
C ALA A 46 9.70 -5.59 -6.46
N ASN A 47 10.97 -5.17 -6.54
CA ASN A 47 11.67 -5.06 -7.81
C ASN A 47 11.70 -6.39 -8.54
N ARG A 48 12.11 -7.48 -7.85
CA ARG A 48 12.18 -8.81 -8.47
C ARG A 48 10.82 -9.26 -9.02
N LEU A 49 9.73 -9.01 -8.30
CA LEU A 49 8.37 -9.32 -8.74
C LEU A 49 7.94 -8.44 -9.92
N GLY A 50 8.23 -7.14 -9.90
CA GLY A 50 7.91 -6.21 -10.98
C GLY A 50 8.63 -6.52 -12.30
N TYR A 51 9.82 -7.14 -12.24
CA TYR A 51 10.53 -7.61 -13.43
C TYR A 51 10.01 -8.94 -14.00
N ILE A 52 9.09 -9.62 -13.33
CA ILE A 52 8.48 -10.85 -13.87
C ILE A 52 7.44 -10.43 -14.92
N PRO A 53 7.58 -10.85 -16.20
CA PRO A 53 6.58 -10.52 -17.20
C PRO A 53 5.22 -11.10 -16.82
N ASP A 54 4.14 -10.34 -17.05
CA ASP A 54 2.75 -10.74 -16.75
C ASP A 54 2.40 -12.17 -17.20
N LYS A 55 2.85 -12.55 -18.40
CA LYS A 55 2.65 -13.90 -18.96
C LYS A 55 3.26 -15.01 -18.09
N VAL A 56 4.35 -14.71 -17.39
CA VAL A 56 5.02 -15.62 -16.45
C VAL A 56 4.29 -15.64 -15.11
N VAL A 57 3.80 -14.50 -14.62
CA VAL A 57 3.00 -14.40 -13.38
C VAL A 57 1.75 -15.28 -13.50
N HIS A 58 0.94 -15.10 -14.55
CA HIS A 58 -0.26 -15.90 -14.77
C HIS A 58 0.02 -17.41 -14.90
N ARG A 59 1.14 -17.77 -15.53
CA ARG A 59 1.55 -19.18 -15.67
C ARG A 59 1.96 -19.81 -14.33
N ILE A 60 2.63 -19.07 -13.46
CA ILE A 60 3.00 -19.55 -12.12
C ILE A 60 1.75 -19.65 -11.26
N TRP A 61 0.89 -18.63 -11.28
CA TRP A 61 -0.37 -18.62 -10.53
C TRP A 61 -1.28 -19.80 -10.90
N GLY A 62 -1.51 -20.03 -12.20
CA GLY A 62 -2.32 -21.16 -12.66
C GLY A 62 -1.71 -22.55 -12.40
N LYS A 63 -0.42 -22.64 -12.01
CA LYS A 63 0.19 -23.87 -11.48
C LYS A 63 -0.01 -24.02 -9.98
N MET A 64 -0.07 -22.92 -9.22
CA MET A 64 -0.32 -22.96 -7.77
C MET A 64 -1.77 -23.31 -7.44
N GLU A 65 -2.74 -22.85 -8.23
CA GLU A 65 -4.17 -23.19 -8.04
C GLU A 65 -4.54 -24.64 -8.37
N LYS A 66 -3.66 -25.37 -9.08
CA LYS A 66 -3.90 -26.76 -9.51
C LYS A 66 -3.27 -27.81 -8.60
N ASN A 67 -2.64 -27.40 -7.51
CA ASN A 67 -2.07 -28.25 -6.47
C ASN A 67 -2.83 -28.05 -5.16
#